data_AF-A0A3S4HIC5-F1
#
_entry.id   AF-A0A3S4HIC5-F1
#
_cell.length_a   1.000
_cell.length_b   1.000
_cell.length_c   1.000
_cell.angle_alpha   90.00
_cell.angle_beta   90.00
_cell.angle_gamma   90.00
#
_symmetry.space_group_name_H-M   'P 1'
#
loop_
_entity.id
_entity.type
_entity.pdbx_description
1 polymer ?
#
loop_
_entity_poly.entity_id
_entity_poly.type
_entity_poly.pdbx_seq_one_letter_code
_entity_poly.pdbx_strand_id
1 'polypeptide(L)'
;MDPLAQTFTLNADTQLGGIELWFTAKGASPVAVQIRETTTGVPSRAVLAEAHLQPADIVLSGPTRIQFAAPVNLQGSVEYALVVLCDDADAALAIAELGKWDNSAGRWVTSQPYQVGVLLSSSNASSWTAHQDRDMAFRLLAASYAVTARTVDLGKVDVKNATDLMLLSLSDSPSAAARVEYSLGLPDGSAVQVADGQPVRLPAPLSGQVGVSARLLGTESASPVLFPGTQLVSGQIAQSADYVSRAIPAGNNARVRVVFDALIPAGASVTASASGIDDGMFSRRWPT
;
A
#
# COMPACT_ATOMS: atom_id res chain seq x y z
N MET A 1 12.12 -20.05 -22.85
CA MET A 1 11.66 -18.69 -23.11
C MET A 1 12.66 -17.68 -22.58
N ASP A 2 13.26 -16.90 -23.47
CA ASP A 2 13.84 -15.61 -23.08
C ASP A 2 12.72 -14.66 -22.64
N PRO A 3 12.92 -13.78 -21.64
CA PRO A 3 11.99 -12.74 -21.26
C PRO A 3 11.29 -12.06 -22.44
N LEU A 4 9.95 -12.09 -22.43
CA LEU A 4 9.11 -11.41 -23.42
C LEU A 4 8.38 -10.26 -22.76
N ALA A 5 8.18 -9.17 -23.50
CA ALA A 5 7.33 -8.08 -23.07
C ALA A 5 6.48 -7.56 -24.22
N GLN A 6 5.30 -7.05 -23.90
CA GLN A 6 4.43 -6.39 -24.85
C GLN A 6 4.04 -5.03 -24.25
N THR A 7 4.38 -3.94 -24.95
CA THR A 7 3.89 -2.63 -24.53
C THR A 7 2.43 -2.44 -24.92
N PHE A 8 1.71 -1.64 -24.13
CA PHE A 8 0.30 -1.33 -24.35
C PHE A 8 -0.03 0.03 -23.74
N THR A 9 -1.12 0.64 -24.24
CA THR A 9 -1.69 1.88 -23.70
C THR A 9 -3.19 1.70 -23.50
N LEU A 10 -3.72 2.26 -22.41
CA LEU A 10 -5.14 2.23 -22.09
C LEU A 10 -5.82 3.52 -22.58
N ASN A 11 -7.09 3.46 -22.95
CA ASN A 11 -7.84 4.65 -23.38
C ASN A 11 -8.34 5.50 -22.22
N ALA A 12 -8.43 4.92 -21.02
CA ALA A 12 -8.92 5.58 -19.81
C ALA A 12 -8.27 4.94 -18.58
N ASP A 13 -8.31 5.67 -17.46
CA ASP A 13 -7.86 5.16 -16.16
C ASP A 13 -8.58 3.84 -15.85
N THR A 14 -7.81 2.80 -15.56
CA THR A 14 -8.31 1.45 -15.39
C THR A 14 -7.67 0.81 -14.17
N GLN A 15 -8.51 0.23 -13.31
CA GLN A 15 -8.04 -0.63 -12.25
C GLN A 15 -7.91 -2.07 -12.78
N LEU A 16 -6.68 -2.52 -12.97
CA LEU A 16 -6.35 -3.84 -13.55
C LEU A 16 -6.27 -4.90 -12.45
N GLY A 17 -7.10 -5.94 -12.54
CA GLY A 17 -7.12 -7.04 -11.57
C GLY A 17 -6.32 -8.28 -12.00
N GLY A 18 -6.00 -8.39 -13.29
CA GLY A 18 -5.29 -9.54 -13.83
C GLY A 18 -5.16 -9.48 -15.35
N ILE A 19 -4.70 -10.58 -15.92
CA ILE A 19 -4.52 -10.76 -17.36
C ILE A 19 -4.90 -12.17 -17.80
N GLU A 20 -5.06 -12.35 -19.11
CA GLU A 20 -5.09 -13.66 -19.75
C GLU A 20 -3.94 -13.77 -20.76
N LEU A 21 -3.27 -14.92 -20.74
CA LEU A 21 -2.18 -15.27 -21.67
C LEU A 21 -2.49 -16.60 -22.36
N TRP A 22 -2.14 -16.72 -23.64
CA TRP A 22 -2.23 -17.98 -24.38
C TRP A 22 -0.86 -18.64 -24.43
N PHE A 23 -0.72 -19.79 -23.78
CA PHE A 23 0.49 -20.60 -23.82
C PHE A 23 0.38 -21.64 -24.92
N THR A 24 1.43 -21.80 -25.73
CA THR A 24 1.55 -22.83 -26.77
C THR A 24 2.36 -24.02 -26.29
N ALA A 25 3.21 -23.83 -25.28
CA ALA A 25 3.92 -24.88 -24.57
C ALA A 25 4.15 -24.45 -23.12
N LYS A 26 4.38 -25.42 -22.23
CA LYS A 26 4.72 -25.18 -20.82
C LYS A 26 5.97 -25.97 -20.44
N GLY A 27 6.86 -25.34 -19.69
CA GLY A 27 8.03 -26.00 -19.11
C GLY A 27 7.78 -26.49 -17.69
N ALA A 28 8.86 -26.62 -16.93
CA ALA A 28 8.85 -27.12 -15.55
C ALA A 28 9.09 -26.01 -14.51
N SER A 29 9.43 -24.80 -14.93
CA SER A 29 9.71 -23.67 -14.04
C SER A 29 8.48 -22.76 -13.89
N PRO A 30 8.31 -22.08 -12.74
CA PRO A 30 7.30 -21.05 -12.60
C PRO A 30 7.48 -19.90 -13.60
N VAL A 31 6.37 -19.36 -14.07
CA VAL A 31 6.33 -18.18 -14.95
C VAL A 31 5.96 -16.97 -14.11
N ALA A 32 6.82 -15.96 -14.08
CA ALA A 32 6.51 -14.68 -13.45
C ALA A 32 5.93 -13.73 -14.49
N VAL A 33 4.82 -13.08 -14.12
CA VAL A 33 4.05 -12.17 -14.97
C VAL A 33 3.96 -10.85 -14.26
N GLN A 34 4.39 -9.78 -14.94
CA GLN A 34 4.53 -8.46 -14.35
C GLN A 34 3.90 -7.39 -15.22
N ILE A 35 3.35 -6.36 -14.58
CA ILE A 35 3.07 -5.07 -15.20
C ILE A 35 4.18 -4.13 -14.78
N ARG A 36 4.80 -3.44 -15.74
CA ARG A 36 5.86 -2.46 -15.50
C ARG A 36 5.55 -1.14 -16.16
N GLU A 37 6.12 -0.07 -15.62
CA GLU A 37 6.22 1.20 -16.33
C GLU A 37 7.14 1.05 -17.55
N THR A 38 6.99 1.92 -18.55
CA THR A 38 7.95 2.01 -19.66
C THR A 38 8.83 3.24 -19.52
N THR A 39 10.00 3.17 -20.14
CA THR A 39 10.88 4.32 -20.36
C THR A 39 11.33 4.24 -21.79
N THR A 40 10.99 5.26 -22.59
CA THR A 40 11.33 5.31 -24.03
C THR A 40 10.90 4.07 -24.83
N GLY A 41 9.69 3.55 -24.58
CA GLY A 41 9.14 2.41 -25.32
C GLY A 41 9.63 1.03 -24.87
N VAL A 42 10.39 0.93 -23.77
CA VAL A 42 10.84 -0.36 -23.21
C VAL A 42 10.51 -0.49 -21.72
N PRO A 43 10.29 -1.70 -21.18
CA PRO A 43 10.00 -1.91 -19.77
C PRO A 43 11.11 -1.39 -18.86
N SER A 44 10.72 -0.62 -17.85
CA SER A 44 11.62 -0.16 -16.79
C SER A 44 11.81 -1.24 -15.72
N ARG A 45 12.51 -0.90 -14.62
CA ARG A 45 12.63 -1.76 -13.43
C ARG A 45 11.48 -1.57 -12.43
N ALA A 46 10.62 -0.56 -12.63
CA ALA A 46 9.48 -0.31 -11.76
C ALA A 46 8.37 -1.33 -12.06
N VAL A 47 8.17 -2.27 -11.13
CA VAL A 47 7.12 -3.28 -11.20
C VAL A 47 5.89 -2.76 -10.44
N LEU A 48 4.76 -2.70 -11.12
CA LEU A 48 3.49 -2.20 -10.60
C LEU A 48 2.60 -3.33 -10.07
N ALA A 49 2.67 -4.50 -10.70
CA ALA A 49 1.99 -5.71 -10.25
C ALA A 49 2.79 -6.95 -10.69
N GLU A 50 2.72 -8.02 -9.90
CA GLU A 50 3.39 -9.28 -10.17
C GLU A 50 2.51 -10.45 -9.74
N ALA A 51 2.55 -11.53 -10.52
CA ALA A 51 1.98 -12.82 -10.18
C ALA A 51 2.93 -13.94 -10.65
N HIS A 52 2.94 -15.05 -9.90
CA HIS A 52 3.70 -16.25 -10.24
C HIS A 52 2.74 -17.37 -10.58
N LEU A 53 2.93 -17.98 -11.74
CA LEU A 53 2.13 -19.07 -12.24
C LEU A 53 2.93 -20.37 -12.18
N GLN A 54 2.41 -21.38 -11.50
CA GLN A 54 3.07 -22.69 -11.47
C GLN A 54 2.79 -23.43 -12.79
N PRO A 55 3.68 -24.33 -13.25
CA PRO A 55 3.45 -25.12 -14.47
C PRO A 55 2.14 -25.93 -14.47
N ALA A 56 1.64 -26.30 -13.29
CA ALA A 56 0.38 -27.00 -13.13
C ALA A 56 -0.82 -26.13 -13.49
N ASP A 57 -0.72 -24.81 -13.32
CA ASP A 57 -1.79 -23.83 -13.54
C ASP A 57 -1.84 -23.35 -15.00
N ILE A 58 -0.83 -23.69 -15.81
CA ILE A 58 -0.78 -23.34 -17.25
C ILE A 58 -1.72 -24.24 -18.04
N VAL A 59 -2.69 -23.61 -18.71
CA VAL A 59 -3.65 -24.23 -19.62
C VAL A 59 -3.22 -23.97 -21.07
N LEU A 60 -3.10 -25.04 -21.87
CA LEU A 60 -2.71 -24.98 -23.28
C LEU A 60 -3.91 -24.98 -24.25
N SER A 61 -5.09 -25.37 -23.78
CA SER A 61 -6.30 -25.44 -24.60
C SER A 61 -7.05 -24.10 -24.75
N GLY A 62 -6.54 -23.02 -24.17
CA GLY A 62 -7.20 -21.73 -24.11
C GLY A 62 -6.42 -20.70 -23.29
N PRO A 63 -7.03 -19.55 -22.93
CA PRO A 63 -6.38 -18.56 -22.09
C PRO A 63 -6.09 -19.12 -20.70
N THR A 64 -4.87 -18.91 -20.23
CA THR A 64 -4.54 -19.02 -18.81
C THR A 64 -4.78 -17.68 -18.16
N ARG A 65 -5.70 -17.65 -17.20
CA ARG A 65 -6.05 -16.46 -16.43
C ARG A 65 -5.13 -16.31 -15.23
N ILE A 66 -4.51 -15.14 -15.12
CA ILE A 66 -3.57 -14.78 -14.05
C ILE A 66 -4.14 -13.59 -13.29
N GLN A 67 -4.32 -13.73 -11.99
CA GLN A 67 -4.84 -12.68 -11.13
C GLN A 67 -3.72 -12.12 -10.25
N PHE A 68 -3.66 -10.80 -10.11
CA PHE A 68 -2.72 -10.14 -9.20
C PHE A 68 -3.22 -10.20 -7.75
N ALA A 69 -2.31 -10.13 -6.79
CA ALA A 69 -2.65 -10.17 -5.36
C ALA A 69 -3.55 -8.99 -4.93
N ALA A 70 -3.34 -7.82 -5.54
CA ALA A 70 -4.18 -6.65 -5.41
C ALA A 70 -4.34 -6.01 -6.79
N PRO A 71 -5.49 -5.36 -7.07
CA PRO A 71 -5.66 -4.64 -8.32
C PRO A 71 -4.75 -3.40 -8.36
N VAL A 72 -4.24 -3.09 -9.55
CA VAL A 72 -3.33 -1.96 -9.77
C VAL A 72 -4.02 -0.86 -10.59
N ASN A 73 -3.83 0.40 -10.21
CA ASN A 73 -4.41 1.53 -10.93
C ASN A 73 -3.45 1.97 -12.03
N LEU A 74 -3.90 1.89 -13.28
CA LEU A 74 -3.15 2.31 -14.46
C LEU A 74 -3.84 3.52 -15.09
N GLN A 75 -3.05 4.52 -15.47
CA GLN A 75 -3.56 5.75 -16.07
C GLN A 75 -3.85 5.56 -17.55
N GLY A 76 -4.93 6.19 -18.03
CA GLY A 76 -5.22 6.28 -19.45
C GLY A 76 -4.15 7.08 -20.19
N SER A 77 -3.91 6.74 -21.44
CA SER A 77 -2.91 7.37 -22.32
C SER A 77 -1.46 7.28 -21.84
N VAL A 78 -1.18 6.46 -20.83
CA VAL A 78 0.17 6.12 -20.38
C VAL A 78 0.56 4.75 -20.91
N GLU A 79 1.80 4.64 -21.40
CA GLU A 79 2.34 3.39 -21.90
C GLU A 79 2.85 2.53 -20.73
N TYR A 80 2.45 1.27 -20.72
CA TYR A 80 2.90 0.25 -19.77
C TYR A 80 3.41 -0.97 -20.54
N ALA A 81 4.09 -1.89 -19.84
CA ALA A 81 4.52 -3.15 -20.41
C ALA A 81 4.04 -4.33 -19.59
N LEU A 82 3.47 -5.32 -20.28
CA LEU A 82 3.28 -6.66 -19.77
C LEU A 82 4.58 -7.43 -19.99
N VAL A 83 5.22 -7.90 -18.93
CA VAL A 83 6.47 -8.66 -18.97
C VAL A 83 6.24 -10.08 -18.47
N VAL A 84 6.69 -11.07 -19.23
CA VAL A 84 6.64 -12.47 -18.88
C VAL A 84 8.07 -13.01 -18.79
N LEU A 85 8.40 -13.57 -17.64
CA LEU A 85 9.70 -14.12 -17.28
C LEU A 85 9.53 -15.60 -16.97
N CYS A 86 10.41 -16.44 -17.51
CA CYS A 86 10.44 -17.86 -17.20
C CYS A 86 11.90 -18.32 -17.20
N ASP A 87 12.27 -19.19 -16.27
CA ASP A 87 13.61 -19.78 -16.18
C ASP A 87 13.60 -21.23 -16.70
N ASP A 88 13.05 -21.41 -17.90
CA ASP A 88 13.16 -22.64 -18.67
C ASP A 88 13.10 -22.34 -20.17
N ALA A 89 13.59 -23.24 -21.01
CA ALA A 89 13.60 -23.08 -22.45
C ALA A 89 12.26 -23.45 -23.12
N ASP A 90 11.41 -24.23 -22.43
CA ASP A 90 10.31 -24.98 -23.00
C ASP A 90 8.97 -24.23 -23.00
N ALA A 91 8.76 -23.33 -22.03
CA ALA A 91 7.57 -22.49 -22.01
C ALA A 91 7.49 -21.62 -23.27
N ALA A 92 6.31 -21.51 -23.87
CA ALA A 92 6.09 -20.70 -25.06
C ALA A 92 4.72 -20.01 -25.01
N LEU A 93 4.67 -18.77 -25.49
CA LEU A 93 3.45 -17.97 -25.61
C LEU A 93 3.01 -17.91 -27.07
N ALA A 94 1.71 -17.73 -27.28
CA ALA A 94 1.15 -17.48 -28.59
C ALA A 94 1.55 -16.07 -29.06
N ILE A 95 2.24 -16.04 -30.20
CA ILE A 95 2.68 -14.82 -30.88
C ILE A 95 2.07 -14.85 -32.29
N ALA A 96 1.42 -13.76 -32.68
CA ALA A 96 0.97 -13.56 -34.05
C ALA A 96 2.06 -12.82 -34.82
N GLU A 97 2.42 -13.30 -36.02
CA GLU A 97 3.42 -12.69 -36.89
C GLU A 97 2.76 -12.23 -38.20
N LEU A 98 3.09 -11.01 -38.64
CA LEU A 98 2.53 -10.43 -39.86
C LEU A 98 2.88 -11.28 -41.09
N GLY A 99 1.88 -11.55 -41.93
CA GLY A 99 2.05 -12.35 -43.15
C GLY A 99 2.06 -13.87 -42.93
N LYS A 100 1.81 -14.35 -41.70
CA LYS A 100 1.62 -15.78 -41.40
C LYS A 100 0.14 -16.14 -41.27
N TRP A 101 -0.15 -17.43 -41.46
CA TRP A 101 -1.48 -17.99 -41.21
C TRP A 101 -1.68 -18.22 -39.72
N ASP A 102 -2.70 -17.60 -39.14
CA ASP A 102 -3.13 -17.87 -37.78
C ASP A 102 -4.13 -19.02 -37.79
N ASN A 103 -3.67 -20.21 -37.39
CA ASN A 103 -4.49 -21.41 -37.33
C ASN A 103 -5.60 -21.34 -36.28
N SER A 104 -5.46 -20.51 -35.25
CA SER A 104 -6.44 -20.35 -34.18
C SER A 104 -7.59 -19.41 -34.59
N ALA A 105 -7.28 -18.36 -35.36
CA ALA A 105 -8.26 -17.42 -35.89
C ALA A 105 -8.79 -17.81 -37.29
N GLY A 106 -8.19 -18.82 -37.94
CA GLY A 106 -8.57 -19.30 -39.27
C GLY A 106 -8.37 -18.26 -40.38
N ARG A 107 -7.38 -17.37 -40.24
CA ARG A 107 -7.13 -16.27 -41.18
C ARG A 107 -5.65 -15.93 -41.31
N TRP A 108 -5.28 -15.33 -42.44
CA TRP A 108 -3.97 -14.70 -42.61
C TRP A 108 -3.89 -13.42 -41.75
N VAL A 109 -2.76 -13.21 -41.07
CA VAL A 109 -2.48 -11.96 -40.35
C VAL A 109 -2.05 -10.92 -41.38
N THR A 110 -3.00 -10.17 -41.93
CA THR A 110 -2.78 -9.19 -43.00
C THR A 110 -2.50 -7.76 -42.52
N SER A 111 -2.65 -7.50 -41.22
CA SER A 111 -2.36 -6.23 -40.56
C SER A 111 -2.02 -6.49 -39.10
N GLN A 112 -1.23 -5.60 -38.49
CA GLN A 112 -0.95 -5.68 -37.05
C GLN A 112 -2.26 -5.64 -36.26
N PRO A 113 -2.61 -6.70 -35.49
CA PRO A 113 -3.85 -6.73 -34.73
C PRO A 113 -3.88 -5.68 -33.62
N TYR A 114 -2.71 -5.27 -33.11
CA TYR A 114 -2.56 -4.27 -32.07
C TYR A 114 -1.71 -3.10 -32.58
N GLN A 115 -2.33 -1.94 -32.84
CA GLN A 115 -1.65 -0.78 -33.42
C GLN A 115 -0.86 0.06 -32.39
N VAL A 116 -1.04 -0.20 -31.10
CA VAL A 116 -0.52 0.64 -30.01
C VAL A 116 0.29 -0.21 -29.04
N GLY A 117 1.50 -0.58 -29.44
CA GLY A 117 2.41 -1.38 -28.64
C GLY A 117 3.39 -2.16 -29.50
N VAL A 118 4.46 -2.65 -28.90
CA VAL A 118 5.50 -3.42 -29.59
C VAL A 118 5.88 -4.63 -28.76
N LEU A 119 6.04 -5.79 -29.40
CA LEU A 119 6.61 -6.98 -28.78
C LEU A 119 8.12 -6.79 -28.61
N LEU A 120 8.62 -7.11 -27.44
CA LEU A 120 10.02 -7.00 -27.06
C LEU A 120 10.51 -8.35 -26.54
N SER A 121 11.75 -8.71 -26.86
CA SER A 121 12.44 -9.84 -26.22
C SER A 121 13.72 -9.37 -25.54
N SER A 122 14.12 -10.06 -24.49
CA SER A 122 15.37 -9.77 -23.77
C SER A 122 15.97 -11.06 -23.23
N SER A 123 17.29 -11.19 -23.24
CA SER A 123 17.99 -12.31 -22.57
C SER A 123 18.22 -12.06 -21.08
N ASN A 124 18.02 -10.83 -20.59
CA ASN A 124 18.36 -10.43 -19.22
C ASN A 124 17.30 -9.53 -18.55
N ALA A 125 16.14 -9.37 -19.19
CA ALA A 125 15.04 -8.51 -18.75
C ALA A 125 15.44 -7.03 -18.48
N SER A 126 16.48 -6.54 -19.15
CA SER A 126 16.99 -5.15 -19.01
C SER A 126 17.39 -4.50 -20.33
N SER A 127 17.89 -5.28 -21.30
CA SER A 127 18.16 -4.84 -22.67
C SER A 127 17.15 -5.49 -23.60
N TRP A 128 16.32 -4.69 -24.26
CA TRP A 128 15.17 -5.17 -25.02
C TRP A 128 15.38 -4.98 -26.52
N THR A 129 15.05 -6.00 -27.30
CA THR A 129 15.01 -5.97 -28.77
C THR A 129 13.56 -5.88 -29.22
N ALA A 130 13.25 -4.89 -30.05
CA ALA A 130 11.91 -4.66 -30.56
C ALA A 130 11.61 -5.49 -31.80
N HIS A 131 10.45 -6.15 -31.80
CA HIS A 131 9.92 -6.96 -32.89
C HIS A 131 8.66 -6.27 -33.41
N GLN A 132 8.82 -5.48 -34.48
CA GLN A 132 7.75 -4.68 -35.06
C GLN A 132 6.80 -5.50 -35.95
N ASP A 133 7.12 -6.76 -36.23
CA ASP A 133 6.38 -7.67 -37.10
C ASP A 133 5.53 -8.69 -36.32
N ARG A 134 5.54 -8.60 -34.98
CA ARG A 134 5.00 -9.62 -34.07
C ARG A 134 4.26 -8.99 -32.90
N ASP A 135 3.20 -9.65 -32.46
CA ASP A 135 2.45 -9.29 -31.25
C ASP A 135 2.18 -10.52 -30.38
N MET A 136 2.27 -10.33 -29.07
CA MET A 136 1.82 -11.32 -28.10
C MET A 136 0.29 -11.38 -28.03
N ALA A 137 -0.28 -12.57 -27.91
CA ALA A 137 -1.71 -12.72 -27.61
C ALA A 137 -1.96 -12.57 -26.10
N PHE A 138 -2.65 -11.50 -25.71
CA PHE A 138 -3.00 -11.23 -24.31
C PHE A 138 -4.36 -10.57 -24.19
N ARG A 139 -4.94 -10.61 -22.98
CA ARG A 139 -6.05 -9.73 -22.58
C ARG A 139 -5.78 -9.13 -21.22
N LEU A 140 -6.14 -7.86 -21.06
CA LEU A 140 -6.13 -7.16 -19.79
C LEU A 140 -7.50 -7.29 -19.13
N LEU A 141 -7.54 -7.66 -17.85
CA LEU A 141 -8.77 -7.86 -17.09
C LEU A 141 -8.99 -6.68 -16.15
N ALA A 142 -9.78 -5.70 -16.61
CA ALA A 142 -10.25 -4.61 -15.77
C ALA A 142 -11.18 -5.12 -14.67
N ALA A 143 -11.06 -4.54 -13.47
CA ALA A 143 -11.95 -4.83 -12.37
C ALA A 143 -13.34 -4.20 -12.62
N SER A 144 -14.39 -4.92 -12.21
CA SER A 144 -15.77 -4.45 -12.21
C SER A 144 -16.42 -4.80 -10.87
N TYR A 145 -16.98 -3.80 -10.20
CA TYR A 145 -17.50 -3.91 -8.85
C TYR A 145 -19.01 -3.78 -8.82
N ALA A 146 -19.70 -4.87 -8.47
CA ALA A 146 -21.15 -4.85 -8.28
C ALA A 146 -21.57 -4.18 -6.96
N VAL A 147 -20.68 -4.18 -5.96
CA VAL A 147 -20.90 -3.56 -4.66
C VAL A 147 -19.92 -2.41 -4.49
N THR A 148 -20.46 -1.20 -4.36
CA THR A 148 -19.69 0.05 -4.33
C THR A 148 -19.50 0.59 -2.92
N ALA A 149 -20.06 -0.06 -1.89
CA ALA A 149 -19.84 0.32 -0.51
C ALA A 149 -19.77 -0.93 0.37
N ARG A 150 -18.73 -1.04 1.20
CA ARG A 150 -18.60 -2.11 2.18
C ARG A 150 -17.91 -1.60 3.43
N THR A 151 -18.48 -1.89 4.59
CA THR A 151 -17.79 -1.67 5.87
C THR A 151 -17.14 -2.96 6.32
N VAL A 152 -15.88 -2.88 6.71
CA VAL A 152 -15.08 -3.96 7.28
C VAL A 152 -14.77 -3.59 8.73
N ASP A 153 -15.07 -4.53 9.63
CA ASP A 153 -14.65 -4.44 11.02
C ASP A 153 -13.17 -4.85 11.09
N LEU A 154 -12.31 -3.93 11.56
CA LEU A 154 -10.88 -4.15 11.73
C LEU A 154 -10.53 -4.62 13.15
N GLY A 155 -11.54 -4.82 14.00
CA GLY A 155 -11.40 -5.33 15.34
C GLY A 155 -11.44 -4.25 16.42
N LYS A 156 -11.04 -4.63 17.62
CA LYS A 156 -11.09 -3.79 18.81
C LYS A 156 -9.75 -3.79 19.54
N VAL A 157 -9.42 -2.66 20.15
CA VAL A 157 -8.19 -2.48 20.94
C VAL A 157 -8.58 -1.99 22.33
N ASP A 158 -8.08 -2.67 23.36
CA ASP A 158 -8.21 -2.22 24.74
C ASP A 158 -7.24 -1.05 24.99
N VAL A 159 -7.80 0.11 25.33
CA VAL A 159 -7.02 1.30 25.71
C VAL A 159 -7.18 1.56 27.21
N LYS A 160 -6.14 2.14 27.83
CA LYS A 160 -6.14 2.48 29.26
C LYS A 160 -5.68 3.91 29.44
N ASN A 161 -6.52 4.73 30.07
CA ASN A 161 -6.27 6.15 30.35
C ASN A 161 -5.78 6.94 29.12
N ALA A 162 -6.27 6.59 27.93
CA ALA A 162 -5.88 7.24 26.70
C ALA A 162 -6.45 8.67 26.67
N THR A 163 -5.59 9.65 26.40
CA THR A 163 -5.98 11.04 26.14
C THR A 163 -5.98 11.35 24.64
N ASP A 164 -5.20 10.59 23.89
CA ASP A 164 -4.99 10.77 22.46
C ASP A 164 -5.10 9.41 21.77
N LEU A 165 -5.77 9.38 20.62
CA LEU A 165 -5.83 8.22 19.74
C LEU A 165 -5.32 8.62 18.36
N MET A 166 -4.65 7.71 17.66
CA MET A 166 -4.25 7.93 16.28
C MET A 166 -4.34 6.61 15.52
N LEU A 167 -5.04 6.63 14.39
CA LEU A 167 -5.10 5.48 13.51
C LEU A 167 -3.91 5.53 12.54
N LEU A 168 -3.20 4.42 12.42
CA LEU A 168 -2.20 4.20 11.39
C LEU A 168 -2.72 3.08 10.47
N SER A 169 -2.83 3.36 9.19
CA SER A 169 -3.42 2.45 8.20
C SER A 169 -2.62 2.49 6.91
N LEU A 170 -2.84 1.49 6.05
CA LEU A 170 -2.27 1.46 4.72
C LEU A 170 -3.39 1.14 3.74
N SER A 171 -3.69 2.10 2.88
CA SER A 171 -4.73 1.95 1.87
C SER A 171 -4.45 2.78 0.63
N ASP A 172 -4.78 2.22 -0.53
CA ASP A 172 -4.78 2.95 -1.79
C ASP A 172 -6.20 3.43 -2.11
N SER A 173 -6.31 4.73 -2.42
CA SER A 173 -7.57 5.36 -2.84
C SER A 173 -7.44 5.87 -4.27
N PRO A 174 -7.90 5.10 -5.29
CA PRO A 174 -7.71 5.45 -6.70
C PRO A 174 -8.30 6.81 -7.10
N SER A 175 -9.36 7.25 -6.41
CA SER A 175 -9.99 8.54 -6.67
C SER A 175 -10.72 9.05 -5.44
N ALA A 176 -11.18 10.30 -5.47
CA ALA A 176 -12.04 10.82 -4.40
C ALA A 176 -13.34 10.01 -4.24
N ALA A 177 -13.86 9.39 -5.30
CA ALA A 177 -15.05 8.55 -5.23
C ALA A 177 -14.76 7.11 -4.75
N ALA A 178 -13.51 6.65 -4.92
CA ALA A 178 -13.03 5.34 -4.51
C ALA A 178 -12.01 5.46 -3.37
N ARG A 179 -12.50 5.52 -2.13
CA ARG A 179 -11.72 5.87 -0.93
C ARG A 179 -12.10 5.04 0.29
N VAL A 180 -11.20 4.99 1.28
CA VAL A 180 -11.49 4.42 2.60
C VAL A 180 -11.82 5.53 3.59
N GLU A 181 -12.92 5.37 4.33
CA GLU A 181 -13.29 6.20 5.48
C GLU A 181 -13.14 5.38 6.76
N TYR A 182 -12.44 5.90 7.77
CA TYR A 182 -12.22 5.18 9.03
C TYR A 182 -13.03 5.77 10.17
N SER A 183 -13.55 4.88 11.02
CA SER A 183 -14.26 5.28 12.23
C SER A 183 -13.81 4.49 13.45
N LEU A 184 -13.58 5.22 14.54
CA LEU A 184 -13.30 4.71 15.86
C LEU A 184 -14.60 4.67 16.68
N GLY A 185 -15.08 3.48 17.01
CA GLY A 185 -16.17 3.28 17.96
C GLY A 185 -15.65 3.35 19.38
N LEU A 186 -16.11 4.33 20.16
CA LEU A 186 -15.69 4.55 21.53
C LEU A 186 -16.51 3.68 22.52
N PRO A 187 -15.97 3.39 23.72
CA PRO A 187 -16.66 2.63 24.77
C PRO A 187 -18.02 3.19 25.21
N ASP A 188 -18.25 4.50 25.04
CA ASP A 188 -19.52 5.15 25.36
C ASP A 188 -20.61 4.97 24.28
N GLY A 189 -20.27 4.25 23.20
CA GLY A 189 -21.15 4.00 22.05
C GLY A 189 -21.10 5.10 21.00
N SER A 190 -20.37 6.19 21.23
CA SER A 190 -20.14 7.22 20.21
C SER A 190 -19.12 6.75 19.17
N ALA A 191 -19.06 7.41 18.02
CA ALA A 191 -18.10 7.11 16.97
C ALA A 191 -17.43 8.39 16.48
N VAL A 192 -16.13 8.32 16.24
CA VAL A 192 -15.32 9.42 15.73
C VAL A 192 -14.78 9.03 14.36
N GLN A 193 -14.98 9.89 13.36
CA GLN A 193 -14.34 9.73 12.05
C GLN A 193 -12.89 10.21 12.16
N VAL A 194 -11.96 9.45 11.59
CA VAL A 194 -10.53 9.73 11.68
C VAL A 194 -9.87 9.51 10.33
N ALA A 195 -8.92 10.37 9.97
CA ALA A 195 -8.03 10.12 8.84
C ALA A 195 -6.77 9.38 9.29
N ASP A 196 -6.12 8.71 8.35
CA ASP A 196 -4.82 8.08 8.61
C ASP A 196 -3.80 9.10 9.15
N GLY A 197 -3.09 8.74 10.22
CA GLY A 197 -2.11 9.60 10.90
C GLY A 197 -2.70 10.82 11.62
N GLN A 198 -4.02 10.98 11.66
CA GLN A 198 -4.65 12.11 12.34
C GLN A 198 -4.75 11.84 13.86
N PRO A 199 -4.17 12.69 14.72
CA PRO A 199 -4.37 12.59 16.16
C PRO A 199 -5.78 13.06 16.54
N VAL A 200 -6.47 12.24 17.31
CA VAL A 200 -7.77 12.50 17.93
C VAL A 200 -7.54 12.76 19.42
N ARG A 201 -7.75 14.00 19.84
CA ARG A 201 -7.71 14.38 21.26
C ARG A 201 -9.05 14.12 21.90
N LEU A 202 -9.04 13.32 22.96
CA LEU A 202 -10.25 12.99 23.71
C LEU A 202 -10.54 14.08 24.74
N PRO A 203 -11.82 14.41 24.98
CA PRO A 203 -12.21 15.44 25.95
C PRO A 203 -11.94 15.01 27.40
N ALA A 204 -11.82 13.71 27.66
CA ALA A 204 -11.47 13.13 28.94
C ALA A 204 -10.68 11.81 28.73
N PRO A 205 -9.86 11.37 29.71
CA PRO A 205 -9.16 10.10 29.62
C PRO A 205 -10.15 8.93 29.43
N LEU A 206 -9.86 8.07 28.44
CA LEU A 206 -10.70 6.95 28.05
C LEU A 206 -10.04 5.62 28.40
N SER A 207 -10.82 4.71 28.98
CA SER A 207 -10.43 3.31 29.17
C SER A 207 -11.54 2.39 28.67
N GLY A 208 -11.17 1.30 28.00
CA GLY A 208 -12.10 0.32 27.45
C GLY A 208 -11.76 -0.09 26.01
N GLN A 209 -12.68 -0.78 25.36
CA GLN A 209 -12.50 -1.23 23.97
C GLN A 209 -12.84 -0.12 22.98
N VAL A 210 -11.86 0.26 22.16
CA VAL A 210 -12.08 1.09 20.98
C VAL A 210 -12.18 0.16 19.77
N GLY A 211 -13.33 0.19 19.09
CA GLY A 211 -13.53 -0.51 17.82
C GLY A 211 -13.00 0.29 16.65
N VAL A 212 -12.44 -0.39 15.65
CA VAL A 212 -11.93 0.24 14.43
C VAL A 212 -12.70 -0.33 13.25
N SER A 213 -13.27 0.54 12.43
CA SER A 213 -13.98 0.14 11.21
C SER A 213 -13.47 0.93 10.01
N ALA A 214 -13.40 0.26 8.87
CA ALA A 214 -13.05 0.87 7.58
C ALA A 214 -14.22 0.70 6.62
N ARG A 215 -14.74 1.82 6.14
CA ARG A 215 -15.77 1.87 5.11
C ARG A 215 -15.11 2.12 3.76
N LEU A 216 -15.09 1.10 2.93
CA LEU A 216 -14.61 1.16 1.57
C LEU A 216 -15.75 1.68 0.69
N LEU A 217 -15.54 2.83 0.07
CA LEU A 217 -16.42 3.41 -0.93
C LEU A 217 -15.74 3.30 -2.28
N GLY A 218 -16.47 2.89 -3.32
CA GLY A 218 -15.98 2.70 -4.67
C GLY A 218 -17.01 3.12 -5.71
N THR A 219 -16.67 2.87 -6.96
CA THR A 219 -17.54 2.97 -8.13
C THR A 219 -17.60 1.61 -8.83
N GLU A 220 -18.35 1.49 -9.92
CA GLU A 220 -18.41 0.24 -10.69
C GLU A 220 -17.06 -0.15 -11.31
N SER A 221 -16.15 0.82 -11.51
CA SER A 221 -14.86 0.64 -12.18
C SER A 221 -13.63 0.84 -11.29
N ALA A 222 -13.81 1.29 -10.05
CA ALA A 222 -12.71 1.55 -9.11
C ALA A 222 -13.11 1.26 -7.66
N SER A 223 -12.26 0.54 -6.95
CA SER A 223 -12.36 0.29 -5.51
C SER A 223 -11.06 0.70 -4.82
N PRO A 224 -11.13 1.24 -3.59
CA PRO A 224 -9.96 1.36 -2.75
C PRO A 224 -9.45 -0.04 -2.36
N VAL A 225 -8.16 -0.13 -2.07
CA VAL A 225 -7.50 -1.33 -1.55
C VAL A 225 -7.08 -1.05 -0.11
N LEU A 226 -7.58 -1.85 0.82
CA LEU A 226 -7.16 -1.80 2.23
C LEU A 226 -6.14 -2.92 2.46
N PHE A 227 -4.92 -2.55 2.85
CA PHE A 227 -3.85 -3.50 3.15
C PHE A 227 -3.88 -3.93 4.62
N PRO A 228 -3.38 -5.13 4.95
CA PRO A 228 -3.23 -5.56 6.33
C PRO A 228 -2.24 -4.67 7.08
N GLY A 229 -2.38 -4.63 8.42
CA GLY A 229 -1.45 -3.91 9.30
C GLY A 229 -1.97 -2.59 9.86
N THR A 230 -3.27 -2.32 9.81
CA THR A 230 -3.87 -1.20 10.53
C THR A 230 -3.58 -1.30 12.04
N GLN A 231 -3.16 -0.20 12.64
CA GLN A 231 -2.84 -0.08 14.05
C GLN A 231 -3.57 1.11 14.67
N LEU A 232 -4.04 0.94 15.91
CA LEU A 232 -4.49 2.04 16.74
C LEU A 232 -3.41 2.36 17.76
N VAL A 233 -2.90 3.58 17.71
CA VAL A 233 -1.94 4.10 18.70
C VAL A 233 -2.73 4.88 19.75
N SER A 234 -2.54 4.53 21.02
CA SER A 234 -3.08 5.28 22.15
C SER A 234 -1.96 6.01 22.88
N GLY A 235 -2.11 7.32 23.07
CA GLY A 235 -1.24 8.15 23.89
C GLY A 235 -1.91 8.52 25.20
N GLN A 236 -1.08 8.71 26.24
CA GLN A 236 -1.49 9.31 27.50
C GLN A 236 -0.58 10.48 27.81
N ILE A 237 -1.16 11.66 27.98
CA ILE A 237 -0.46 12.83 28.50
C ILE A 237 -0.43 12.75 30.02
N ALA A 238 0.77 12.83 30.59
CA ALA A 238 0.95 12.93 32.03
C ALA A 238 0.38 14.26 32.54
N GLN A 239 -0.41 14.21 33.60
CA GLN A 239 -1.00 15.40 34.22
C GLN A 239 -0.01 16.15 35.13
N SER A 240 1.08 15.48 35.54
CA SER A 240 2.13 16.02 36.38
C SER A 240 3.49 15.53 35.90
N ALA A 241 4.50 16.38 36.00
CA ALA A 241 5.90 16.02 35.74
C ALA A 241 6.81 16.83 36.66
N ASP A 242 7.86 16.19 37.16
CA ASP A 242 8.91 16.85 37.95
C ASP A 242 10.10 17.17 37.05
N TYR A 243 10.45 18.46 36.96
CA TYR A 243 11.68 18.89 36.31
C TYR A 243 12.73 19.23 37.37
N VAL A 244 13.84 18.48 37.36
CA VAL A 244 14.98 18.74 38.24
C VAL A 244 16.04 19.48 37.45
N SER A 245 16.34 20.72 37.84
CA SER A 245 17.44 21.48 37.27
C SER A 245 18.79 20.84 37.61
N ARG A 246 19.85 21.30 36.94
CA ARG A 246 21.21 20.99 37.41
C ARG A 246 21.40 21.48 38.86
N ALA A 247 22.23 20.76 39.61
CA ALA A 247 22.67 21.20 40.93
C ALA A 247 23.47 22.50 40.82
N ILE A 248 23.23 23.44 41.73
CA ILE A 248 23.90 24.75 41.78
C ILE A 248 24.63 24.83 43.12
N PRO A 249 25.96 25.02 43.15
CA PRO A 249 26.69 25.22 44.39
C PRO A 249 26.14 26.41 45.18
N ALA A 250 25.83 26.19 46.46
CA ALA A 250 25.33 27.22 47.37
C ALA A 250 25.95 27.02 48.76
N GLY A 251 26.26 28.11 49.46
CA GLY A 251 26.81 28.05 50.81
C GLY A 251 25.76 27.80 51.90
N ASN A 252 26.20 27.71 53.15
CA ASN A 252 25.29 27.57 54.30
C ASN A 252 24.33 28.76 54.40
N ASN A 253 23.08 28.50 54.78
CA ASN A 253 22.01 29.50 54.88
C ASN A 253 21.77 30.30 53.59
N ALA A 254 21.96 29.70 52.42
CA ALA A 254 21.70 30.33 51.14
C ALA A 254 20.19 30.57 50.92
N ARG A 255 19.86 31.75 50.39
CA ARG A 255 18.50 32.06 49.91
C ARG A 255 18.39 31.70 48.43
N VAL A 256 17.52 30.74 48.13
CA VAL A 256 17.23 30.36 46.74
C VAL A 256 16.07 31.21 46.22
N ARG A 257 16.25 31.85 45.06
CA ARG A 257 15.18 32.52 44.32
C ARG A 257 15.01 31.80 42.99
N VAL A 258 13.85 31.19 42.78
CA VAL A 258 13.49 30.58 41.50
C VAL A 258 12.78 31.62 40.66
N VAL A 259 13.27 31.84 39.45
CA VAL A 259 12.62 32.64 38.41
C VAL A 259 12.52 31.74 37.20
N PHE A 260 11.32 31.58 36.66
CA PHE A 260 11.08 30.80 35.46
C PHE A 260 10.06 31.52 34.59
N ASP A 261 10.13 31.24 33.31
CA ASP A 261 9.13 31.63 32.33
C ASP A 261 8.40 30.36 31.89
N ALA A 262 7.07 30.39 31.87
CA ALA A 262 6.26 29.24 31.52
C ALA A 262 4.93 29.66 30.93
N LEU A 263 4.51 28.91 29.90
CA LEU A 263 3.12 28.90 29.46
C LEU A 263 2.34 27.96 30.37
N ILE A 264 1.57 28.51 31.31
CA ILE A 264 0.72 27.75 32.23
C ILE A 264 -0.73 27.84 31.72
N PRO A 265 -1.29 26.77 31.14
CA PRO A 265 -2.70 26.74 30.76
C PRO A 265 -3.62 26.93 31.96
N ALA A 266 -4.84 27.40 31.73
CA ALA A 266 -5.84 27.54 32.79
C ALA A 266 -6.06 26.19 33.52
N GLY A 267 -5.99 26.21 34.85
CA GLY A 267 -6.14 25.01 35.69
C GLY A 267 -4.85 24.23 35.96
N ALA A 268 -3.73 24.57 35.32
CA ALA A 268 -2.42 24.03 35.67
C ALA A 268 -1.73 24.89 36.75
N SER A 269 -0.86 24.27 37.54
CA SER A 269 -0.03 24.95 38.54
C SER A 269 1.39 24.42 38.53
N VAL A 270 2.36 25.31 38.81
CA VAL A 270 3.76 24.94 38.99
C VAL A 270 4.14 25.17 40.44
N THR A 271 4.69 24.15 41.09
CA THR A 271 5.26 24.26 42.44
C THR A 271 6.77 24.14 42.35
N ALA A 272 7.47 25.20 42.72
CA ALA A 272 8.93 25.19 42.79
C ALA A 272 9.37 24.80 44.21
N SER A 273 10.14 23.72 44.32
CA SER A 273 10.81 23.31 45.56
C SER A 273 12.32 23.26 45.34
N ALA A 274 13.09 23.72 46.31
CA ALA A 274 14.53 23.53 46.35
C ALA A 274 14.87 22.51 47.44
N SER A 275 15.69 21.53 47.11
CA SER A 275 16.26 20.59 48.08
C SER A 275 17.79 20.69 48.00
N GLY A 276 18.42 21.02 49.13
CA GLY A 276 19.85 20.85 49.29
C GLY A 276 20.12 19.40 49.65
N ILE A 277 20.73 18.65 48.74
CA ILE A 277 21.31 17.35 49.07
C ILE A 277 22.81 17.55 49.05
N ASP A 278 23.42 17.50 50.23
CA ASP A 278 24.87 17.36 50.40
C ASP A 278 25.37 16.21 49.51
N ASP A 279 26.45 16.49 48.76
CA ASP A 279 27.20 15.62 47.86
C ASP A 279 26.45 14.42 47.24
N GLY A 280 25.94 14.65 46.03
CA GLY A 280 25.90 13.67 44.94
C GLY A 280 25.70 12.20 45.30
N MET A 281 24.51 11.79 45.77
CA MET A 281 24.08 10.41 45.61
C MET A 281 22.56 10.30 45.48
N PHE A 282 22.09 9.94 44.27
CA PHE A 282 20.69 9.64 43.98
C PHE A 282 20.26 8.37 44.71
N SER A 283 19.68 8.48 45.89
CA SER A 283 18.55 7.64 46.30
C SER A 283 17.93 8.16 47.60
N ARG A 284 16.75 8.78 47.50
CA ARG A 284 15.79 8.71 48.60
C ARG A 284 14.37 8.80 48.06
N ARG A 285 13.68 7.67 48.16
CA ARG A 285 12.22 7.55 48.04
C ARG A 285 11.56 8.53 49.01
N TRP A 286 10.53 9.22 48.56
CA TRP A 286 9.54 9.82 49.47
C TRP A 286 8.42 8.80 49.75
N PRO A 287 7.86 8.77 50.97
CA PRO A 287 6.82 7.83 51.36
C PRO A 287 5.47 8.19 50.72
N THR A 288 4.61 7.17 50.64
CA THR A 288 3.25 7.15 50.08
C THR A 288 2.37 8.33 50.43
#